data_AF-A0ABD5SVP5-F1
#
_entry.id   AF-A0ABD5SVP5-F1
#
_cell.length_a   1.000
_cell.length_b   1.000
_cell.length_c   1.000
_cell.angle_alpha   90.00
_cell.angle_beta   90.00
_cell.angle_gamma   90.00
#
_symmetry.space_group_name_H-M   'P 1'
#
loop_
_entity.id
_entity.type
_entity.pdbx_description
1 polymer ?
#
loop_
_entity_poly.entity_id
_entity_poly.type
_entity_poly.pdbx_seq_one_letter_code
_entity_poly.pdbx_strand_id
1 'polypeptide(L)'
;MALVLVVLVFGSAATSSSSDTAVDRQEQLVTVDEDSSLWPYTSSATTFEERTLAINVVVAGDPAETRRHLEERSRGGWNETAPEQEDVSATAAEDVVGTETAWGSADGSTRYVYVSSDDDPTGGTWLDESYQVHDGEYLGSRHHIRAYASPDSGDEWTAMQAHREHWDWFRLSHTVTSAEDSQRYVEREFMDRRYVSSVSRDHLGNGRGFDSDGWVTIIDLNTDDGDEGGPPVHLALIGLLSGAMLVGHVTSRTAPRALVSARVRHAFVLAGTLIGLYLFVRFGAIAVEARLGDLDPRFVAGAFYPLLVVGLPVCTYYFARPLDRPTAFAAGSVGFATAILLDYTALGVTRLPVTVFVHRFSTAIALGFIAVGASHAERIDPEDHGFVRMGALLWGVTLLVPLLRFL
;
A
#
# COMPACT_ATOMS: atom_id res chain seq x y z
N MET A 1 3.88 48.95 -3.12
CA MET A 1 4.51 49.06 -1.79
C MET A 1 3.42 48.87 -0.75
N ALA A 2 3.69 48.06 0.28
CA ALA A 2 2.81 47.58 1.35
C ALA A 2 1.94 46.35 1.03
N LEU A 3 2.32 45.19 1.60
CA LEU A 3 1.45 44.50 2.55
C LEU A 3 2.33 43.74 3.57
N VAL A 4 2.04 43.98 4.83
CA VAL A 4 2.71 43.47 6.03
C VAL A 4 2.19 42.06 6.34
N LEU A 5 3.09 41.12 6.66
CA LEU A 5 2.74 39.86 7.32
C LEU A 5 3.51 39.81 8.65
N VAL A 6 2.81 40.01 9.75
CA VAL A 6 3.29 39.75 11.11
C VAL A 6 2.73 38.40 11.50
N VAL A 7 3.59 37.40 11.67
CA VAL A 7 3.25 36.14 12.34
C VAL A 7 3.78 36.22 13.76
N LEU A 8 2.86 36.29 14.72
CA LEU A 8 3.14 36.20 16.15
C LEU A 8 3.45 34.74 16.50
N VAL A 9 4.70 34.47 16.85
CA VAL A 9 5.14 33.23 17.47
C VAL A 9 4.91 33.35 18.97
N PHE A 10 3.87 32.71 19.49
CA PHE A 10 3.75 32.39 20.91
C PHE A 10 4.14 30.93 21.10
N GLY A 11 5.41 30.68 21.42
CA GLY A 11 5.88 29.38 21.88
C GLY A 11 5.57 29.22 23.37
N SER A 12 4.59 28.38 23.69
CA SER A 12 4.42 27.87 25.06
C SER A 12 5.46 26.78 25.28
N ALA A 13 6.39 27.00 26.20
CA ALA A 13 7.27 25.96 26.71
C ALA A 13 6.45 24.98 27.56
N ALA A 14 6.09 23.84 26.98
CA ALA A 14 5.62 22.69 27.72
C ALA A 14 6.81 21.77 27.96
N THR A 15 7.23 21.65 29.22
CA THR A 15 8.19 20.64 29.67
C THR A 15 7.48 19.28 29.60
N SER A 16 7.80 18.43 28.64
CA SER A 16 7.27 17.06 28.55
C SER A 16 8.21 16.07 29.24
N SER A 17 7.66 15.28 30.17
CA SER A 17 8.31 14.15 30.83
C SER A 17 8.41 12.96 29.86
N SER A 18 9.58 12.78 29.25
CA SER A 18 9.86 11.65 28.35
C SER A 18 9.93 10.29 29.07
N SER A 19 10.18 10.27 30.37
CA SER A 19 10.33 9.04 31.16
C SER A 19 9.00 8.32 31.42
N ASP A 20 7.89 9.04 31.58
CA ASP A 20 6.59 8.43 31.91
C ASP A 20 5.96 7.71 30.70
N THR A 21 6.29 8.11 29.46
CA THR A 21 5.67 7.54 28.25
C THR A 21 6.36 6.29 27.72
N ALA A 22 7.64 6.09 28.02
CA ALA A 22 8.36 4.87 27.68
C ALA A 22 7.92 3.70 28.58
N VAL A 23 7.72 3.96 29.87
CA VAL A 23 7.21 2.98 30.86
C VAL A 23 5.78 2.55 30.52
N ASP A 24 4.89 3.48 30.16
CA ASP A 24 3.48 3.20 29.76
C ASP A 24 3.36 2.39 28.44
N ARG A 25 4.42 2.37 27.62
CA ARG A 25 4.51 1.55 26.38
C ARG A 25 5.15 0.18 26.61
N GLN A 26 6.04 0.07 27.60
CA GLN A 26 6.58 -1.21 28.09
C GLN A 26 5.54 -2.00 28.90
N GLU A 27 4.55 -1.35 29.50
CA GLU A 27 3.41 -2.00 30.16
C GLU A 27 2.37 -2.59 29.18
N GLN A 28 2.57 -2.46 27.85
CA GLN A 28 1.68 -3.01 26.80
C GLN A 28 2.19 -4.30 26.15
N LEU A 29 3.15 -4.99 26.77
CA LEU A 29 3.56 -6.31 26.28
C LEU A 29 2.38 -7.29 26.34
N VAL A 30 2.29 -8.12 25.31
CA VAL A 30 1.29 -9.19 25.20
C VAL A 30 2.00 -10.51 25.30
N THR A 31 1.54 -11.36 26.23
CA THR A 31 1.98 -12.74 26.38
C THR A 31 1.63 -13.55 25.13
N VAL A 32 2.64 -14.18 24.54
CA VAL A 32 2.58 -14.95 23.28
C VAL A 32 2.72 -16.43 23.56
N ASP A 33 3.48 -16.75 24.61
CA ASP A 33 3.74 -18.07 25.14
C ASP A 33 3.92 -17.96 26.67
N GLU A 34 3.95 -19.07 27.39
CA GLU A 34 3.94 -19.08 28.88
C GLU A 34 5.04 -18.19 29.49
N ASP A 35 6.22 -18.13 28.86
CA ASP A 35 7.39 -17.42 29.35
C ASP A 35 7.82 -16.24 28.45
N SER A 36 7.02 -15.90 27.43
CA SER A 36 7.39 -14.96 26.37
C SER A 36 6.32 -13.88 26.13
N SER A 37 6.72 -12.61 26.17
CA SER A 37 5.84 -11.47 25.89
C SER A 37 6.40 -10.56 24.80
N LEU A 38 5.58 -10.13 23.83
CA LEU A 38 5.99 -9.24 22.74
C LEU A 38 5.29 -7.89 22.79
N TRP A 39 5.95 -6.85 22.29
CA TRP A 39 5.31 -5.57 22.02
C TRP A 39 4.45 -5.69 20.76
N PRO A 40 3.13 -5.38 20.80
CA PRO A 40 2.19 -5.76 19.73
C PRO A 40 2.29 -4.89 18.46
N TYR A 41 3.44 -4.25 18.26
CA TYR A 41 3.78 -3.42 17.12
C TYR A 41 5.22 -3.67 16.69
N THR A 42 5.50 -3.34 15.44
CA THR A 42 6.87 -3.26 14.93
C THR A 42 7.38 -1.83 14.95
N SER A 43 8.69 -1.63 14.84
CA SER A 43 9.35 -0.32 14.81
C SER A 43 10.35 -0.19 13.66
N SER A 44 10.54 1.01 13.12
CA SER A 44 11.62 1.26 12.14
C SER A 44 13.01 1.36 12.75
N ALA A 45 13.10 1.49 14.08
CA ALA A 45 14.36 1.48 14.82
C ALA A 45 14.20 0.64 16.09
N THR A 46 15.30 0.33 16.79
CA THR A 46 15.26 -0.37 18.08
C THR A 46 14.81 0.55 19.20
N THR A 47 13.63 1.16 19.03
CA THR A 47 12.96 2.04 19.98
C THR A 47 11.43 1.95 19.83
N PHE A 48 10.69 2.21 20.91
CA PHE A 48 9.23 2.27 20.92
C PHE A 48 8.64 3.55 20.29
N GLU A 49 9.44 4.60 20.09
CA GLU A 49 8.96 5.87 19.50
C GLU A 49 8.65 5.75 18.01
N GLU A 50 9.36 4.87 17.29
CA GLU A 50 9.26 4.73 15.84
C GLU A 50 8.30 3.62 15.40
N ARG A 51 7.20 3.48 16.14
CA ARG A 51 6.14 2.50 15.90
C ARG A 51 5.64 2.55 14.45
N THR A 52 5.48 1.38 13.84
CA THR A 52 4.87 1.20 12.51
C THR A 52 3.58 0.38 12.60
N LEU A 53 3.41 -0.71 11.82
CA LEU A 53 2.17 -1.50 11.88
C LEU A 53 2.19 -2.50 13.03
N ALA A 54 0.99 -2.87 13.45
CA ALA A 54 0.72 -3.86 14.48
C ALA A 54 1.08 -5.28 14.03
N ILE A 55 1.45 -6.12 15.00
CA ILE A 55 1.42 -7.58 14.84
C ILE A 55 -0.05 -8.00 14.78
N ASN A 56 -0.44 -8.77 13.77
CA ASN A 56 -1.84 -9.13 13.55
C ASN A 56 -2.09 -10.63 13.41
N VAL A 57 -1.03 -11.43 13.35
CA VAL A 57 -1.10 -12.89 13.43
C VAL A 57 0.00 -13.41 14.35
N VAL A 58 -0.33 -14.39 15.18
CA VAL A 58 0.61 -15.17 15.99
C VAL A 58 0.34 -16.64 15.72
N VAL A 59 1.39 -17.40 15.43
CA VAL A 59 1.34 -18.86 15.29
C VAL A 59 2.07 -19.47 16.48
N ALA A 60 1.37 -20.20 17.34
CA ALA A 60 1.96 -21.02 18.39
C ALA A 60 2.32 -22.39 17.81
N GLY A 61 3.59 -22.76 17.92
CA GLY A 61 4.23 -23.96 17.36
C GLY A 61 5.54 -23.65 16.64
N ASP A 62 6.23 -24.70 16.19
CA ASP A 62 7.56 -24.63 15.57
C ASP A 62 7.62 -23.57 14.42
N PRO A 63 8.51 -22.56 14.52
CA PRO A 63 8.72 -21.57 13.47
C PRO A 63 9.12 -22.15 12.11
N ALA A 64 9.86 -23.27 12.09
CA ALA A 64 10.25 -23.94 10.86
C ALA A 64 9.04 -24.59 10.16
N GLU A 65 8.12 -25.18 10.93
CA GLU A 65 6.86 -25.70 10.40
C GLU A 65 5.97 -24.59 9.86
N THR A 66 5.92 -23.45 10.56
CA THR A 66 5.18 -22.25 10.13
C THR A 66 5.70 -21.73 8.78
N ARG A 67 7.02 -21.55 8.65
CA ARG A 67 7.66 -21.14 7.39
C ARG A 67 7.36 -22.14 6.29
N ARG A 68 7.56 -23.44 6.55
CA ARG A 68 7.33 -24.51 5.59
C ARG A 68 5.86 -24.56 5.14
N HIS A 69 4.91 -24.30 6.03
CA HIS A 69 3.50 -24.21 5.66
C HIS A 69 3.24 -23.09 4.66
N LEU A 70 3.75 -21.88 4.95
CA LEU A 70 3.59 -20.74 4.07
C LEU A 70 4.21 -21.00 2.70
N GLU A 71 5.46 -21.46 2.63
CA GLU A 71 6.19 -21.63 1.36
C GLU A 71 5.76 -22.88 0.56
N GLU A 72 5.42 -24.00 1.20
CA GLU A 72 5.27 -25.29 0.50
C GLU A 72 3.85 -25.89 0.54
N ARG A 73 3.00 -25.50 1.51
CA ARG A 73 1.72 -26.19 1.80
C ARG A 73 0.50 -25.27 1.80
N SER A 74 0.72 -23.98 1.53
CA SER A 74 -0.32 -22.97 1.44
C SER A 74 -1.19 -23.18 0.20
N ARG A 75 -2.41 -22.63 0.25
CA ARG A 75 -3.32 -22.49 -0.91
C ARG A 75 -2.90 -21.28 -1.76
N GLY A 76 -2.27 -20.28 -1.14
CA GLY A 76 -1.67 -19.11 -1.80
C GLY A 76 -0.37 -19.40 -2.54
N GLY A 77 0.09 -18.44 -3.33
CA GLY A 77 1.33 -18.48 -4.09
C GLY A 77 2.50 -17.83 -3.34
N TRP A 78 2.65 -18.14 -2.05
CA TRP A 78 3.67 -17.50 -1.21
C TRP A 78 5.09 -17.85 -1.65
N ASN A 79 5.89 -16.82 -1.88
CA ASN A 79 7.32 -16.96 -2.19
C ASN A 79 8.15 -16.15 -1.20
N GLU A 80 9.38 -16.60 -0.96
CA GLU A 80 10.38 -15.82 -0.23
C GLU A 80 10.62 -14.49 -0.95
N THR A 81 10.64 -13.41 -0.18
CA THR A 81 10.93 -12.08 -0.72
C THR A 81 12.43 -11.96 -0.99
N ALA A 82 12.80 -11.77 -2.26
CA ALA A 82 14.20 -11.53 -2.63
C ALA A 82 14.71 -10.20 -2.02
N PRO A 83 16.02 -10.05 -1.74
CA PRO A 83 16.58 -8.82 -1.16
C PRO A 83 16.26 -7.55 -1.95
N GLU A 84 16.20 -7.63 -3.28
CA GLU A 84 15.84 -6.52 -4.16
C GLU A 84 14.34 -6.19 -4.11
N GLN A 85 13.52 -7.08 -3.56
CA GLN A 85 12.08 -6.93 -3.43
C GLN A 85 11.62 -6.63 -1.99
N GLU A 86 12.54 -6.57 -1.05
CA GLU A 86 12.28 -6.07 0.30
C GLU A 86 11.71 -4.65 0.25
N ASP A 87 10.79 -4.38 1.17
CA ASP A 87 10.05 -3.13 1.20
C ASP A 87 10.99 -1.93 1.39
N VAL A 88 11.00 -1.05 0.39
CA VAL A 88 11.44 0.33 0.54
C VAL A 88 10.21 1.19 0.83
N SER A 89 9.44 0.84 1.88
CA SER A 89 8.21 1.55 2.22
C SER A 89 8.54 2.88 2.91
N ALA A 90 7.89 3.98 2.50
CA ALA A 90 7.74 5.13 3.39
C ALA A 90 6.92 4.65 4.59
N THR A 91 7.45 4.85 5.80
CA THR A 91 6.78 4.55 7.06
C THR A 91 5.29 4.89 6.98
N ALA A 92 4.44 3.93 7.32
CA ALA A 92 3.06 4.18 7.72
C ALA A 92 3.06 4.89 9.09
N ALA A 93 3.81 5.99 9.20
CA ALA A 93 3.75 6.89 10.33
C ALA A 93 2.38 7.58 10.26
N GLU A 94 1.38 6.95 10.88
CA GLU A 94 0.21 7.68 11.35
C GLU A 94 0.68 8.77 12.32
N ASP A 95 0.09 9.94 12.18
CA ASP A 95 0.30 11.16 12.98
C ASP A 95 0.70 10.89 14.44
N VAL A 96 2.00 10.93 14.73
CA VAL A 96 2.47 11.38 16.04
C VAL A 96 2.63 12.89 15.93
N VAL A 97 1.63 13.63 16.42
CA VAL A 97 1.77 15.05 16.72
C VAL A 97 2.78 15.18 17.85
N GLY A 98 4.06 15.20 17.51
CA GLY A 98 5.19 15.44 18.38
C GLY A 98 6.26 16.17 17.58
N THR A 99 6.42 17.47 17.83
CA THR A 99 7.50 18.27 17.25
C THR A 99 8.82 17.92 17.95
N GLU A 100 9.44 16.80 17.57
CA GLU A 100 10.86 16.57 17.75
C GLU A 100 11.41 15.92 16.47
N THR A 101 12.00 16.72 15.59
CA THR A 101 12.81 16.21 14.49
C THR A 101 14.16 15.76 15.06
N ALA A 102 14.18 14.56 15.64
CA ALA A 102 15.42 13.82 15.81
C ALA A 102 15.81 13.30 14.42
N TRP A 103 16.87 13.85 13.84
CA TRP A 103 17.45 13.30 12.62
C TRP A 103 18.12 11.97 12.95
N GLY A 104 17.39 10.87 12.80
CA GLY A 104 17.90 9.50 12.79
C GLY A 104 18.35 9.08 11.38
N SER A 105 19.25 8.10 11.30
CA SER A 105 19.74 7.50 10.06
C SER A 105 18.59 6.98 9.19
N ALA A 106 18.58 7.35 7.91
CA ALA A 106 17.66 6.79 6.93
C ALA A 106 18.12 5.39 6.51
N ASP A 107 17.70 4.38 7.26
CA ASP A 107 17.81 2.96 6.91
C ASP A 107 16.39 2.41 6.69
N GLY A 108 16.11 1.92 5.47
CA GLY A 108 14.79 1.45 5.10
C GLY A 108 14.81 0.06 4.50
N SER A 109 14.77 -0.97 5.34
CA SER A 109 14.02 -2.20 5.07
C SER A 109 13.66 -2.95 6.36
N THR A 110 14.53 -2.95 7.37
CA THR A 110 14.33 -3.69 8.64
C THR A 110 13.25 -3.08 9.53
N ARG A 111 12.44 -3.94 10.14
CA ARG A 111 11.46 -3.60 11.18
C ARG A 111 11.69 -4.50 12.36
N TYR A 112 11.79 -3.88 13.52
CA TYR A 112 12.10 -4.57 14.76
C TYR A 112 10.83 -4.85 15.56
N VAL A 113 10.81 -5.96 16.29
CA VAL A 113 9.81 -6.24 17.35
C VAL A 113 10.54 -6.37 18.68
N TYR A 114 9.96 -5.86 19.76
CA TYR A 114 10.53 -6.03 21.10
C TYR A 114 9.92 -7.25 21.78
N VAL A 115 10.76 -8.13 22.32
CA VAL A 115 10.36 -9.36 23.01
C VAL A 115 11.02 -9.39 24.38
N SER A 116 10.26 -9.74 25.40
CA SER A 116 10.74 -9.94 26.76
C SER A 116 10.51 -11.38 27.17
N SER A 117 11.58 -12.07 27.54
CA SER A 117 11.52 -13.37 28.22
C SER A 117 11.34 -13.11 29.72
N ASP A 118 10.45 -13.86 30.38
CA ASP A 118 10.03 -13.71 31.78
C ASP A 118 9.26 -12.40 32.13
N ASP A 119 8.59 -12.38 33.29
CA ASP A 119 7.83 -11.27 33.89
C ASP A 119 8.66 -9.98 34.17
N ASP A 120 9.91 -9.88 33.69
CA ASP A 120 10.74 -8.68 33.78
C ASP A 120 10.68 -7.84 32.49
N PRO A 121 9.79 -6.82 32.42
CA PRO A 121 9.61 -5.99 31.22
C PRO A 121 10.83 -5.11 30.89
N THR A 122 11.90 -5.15 31.71
CA THR A 122 13.12 -4.35 31.51
C THR A 122 14.27 -5.13 30.84
N GLY A 123 14.14 -6.45 30.72
CA GLY A 123 15.18 -7.36 30.20
C GLY A 123 15.06 -7.74 28.72
N GLY A 124 14.01 -7.31 28.03
CA GLY A 124 13.72 -7.74 26.66
C GLY A 124 14.70 -7.24 25.58
N THR A 125 14.66 -7.91 24.43
CA THR A 125 15.51 -7.70 23.26
C THR A 125 14.70 -7.24 22.03
N TRP A 126 15.35 -6.49 21.14
CA TRP A 126 14.79 -6.17 19.83
C TRP A 126 15.20 -7.25 18.83
N LEU A 127 14.23 -7.85 18.16
CA LEU A 127 14.42 -8.84 17.11
C LEU A 127 14.22 -8.19 15.74
N ASP A 128 15.07 -8.55 14.79
CA ASP A 128 14.87 -8.31 13.36
C ASP A 128 13.97 -9.40 12.73
N GLU A 129 13.58 -9.21 11.47
CA GLU A 129 12.79 -10.20 10.75
C GLU A 129 13.56 -11.52 10.56
N SER A 130 12.94 -12.63 10.92
CA SER A 130 13.50 -13.96 10.67
C SER A 130 13.36 -14.39 9.21
N TYR A 131 12.26 -14.01 8.57
CA TYR A 131 12.02 -14.18 7.13
C TYR A 131 10.88 -13.28 6.64
N GLN A 132 10.81 -13.09 5.31
CA GLN A 132 9.75 -12.33 4.64
C GLN A 132 9.19 -13.15 3.48
N VAL A 133 7.87 -13.21 3.37
CA VAL A 133 7.17 -13.90 2.27
C VAL A 133 6.07 -13.03 1.68
N HIS A 134 5.83 -13.18 0.38
CA HIS A 134 4.76 -12.46 -0.32
C HIS A 134 3.96 -13.35 -1.27
N ASP A 135 2.73 -12.95 -1.56
CA ASP A 135 1.84 -13.56 -2.55
C ASP A 135 1.19 -12.47 -3.42
N GLY A 136 1.51 -12.45 -4.72
CA GLY A 136 1.09 -11.43 -5.69
C GLY A 136 2.24 -10.84 -6.49
N GLU A 137 1.99 -9.76 -7.22
CA GLU A 137 2.98 -9.12 -8.09
C GLU A 137 3.62 -7.87 -7.47
N TYR A 138 4.93 -7.70 -7.63
CA TYR A 138 5.71 -6.59 -7.10
C TYR A 138 5.23 -5.23 -7.64
N LEU A 139 5.02 -5.09 -8.95
CA LEU A 139 4.52 -3.84 -9.57
C LEU A 139 2.99 -3.73 -9.59
N GLY A 140 2.32 -4.76 -9.05
CA GLY A 140 0.88 -4.86 -8.88
C GLY A 140 0.47 -4.67 -7.43
N SER A 141 -0.21 -5.68 -6.89
CA SER A 141 -0.59 -5.77 -5.49
C SER A 141 -0.19 -7.12 -4.92
N ARG A 142 0.24 -7.16 -3.67
CA ARG A 142 0.62 -8.39 -2.98
C ARG A 142 0.20 -8.38 -1.52
N HIS A 143 0.01 -9.58 -0.98
CA HIS A 143 0.06 -9.82 0.45
C HIS A 143 1.53 -9.98 0.84
N HIS A 144 1.96 -9.33 1.92
CA HIS A 144 3.32 -9.39 2.43
C HIS A 144 3.28 -9.75 3.92
N ILE A 145 4.17 -10.64 4.34
CA ILE A 145 4.35 -11.04 5.73
C ILE A 145 5.80 -10.80 6.12
N ARG A 146 5.98 -10.11 7.25
CA ARG A 146 7.22 -10.13 8.01
C ARG A 146 7.04 -11.01 9.22
N ALA A 147 7.88 -12.03 9.35
CA ALA A 147 7.79 -13.02 10.40
C ALA A 147 8.95 -12.88 11.40
N TYR A 148 8.60 -13.00 12.68
CA TYR A 148 9.50 -12.93 13.82
C TYR A 148 9.36 -14.25 14.59
N ALA A 149 10.40 -15.07 14.57
CA ALA A 149 10.44 -16.30 15.33
C ALA A 149 10.90 -16.03 16.77
N SER A 150 10.47 -16.89 17.70
CA SER A 150 10.99 -16.88 19.05
C SER A 150 12.52 -16.92 19.09
N PRO A 151 13.18 -16.08 19.92
CA PRO A 151 14.63 -16.11 20.08
C PRO A 151 15.11 -17.28 20.94
N ASP A 152 14.24 -17.82 21.80
CA ASP A 152 14.56 -18.85 22.77
C ASP A 152 14.13 -20.22 22.25
N SER A 153 15.04 -21.20 22.28
CA SER A 153 14.78 -22.55 21.75
C SER A 153 13.75 -23.36 22.57
N GLY A 154 13.29 -22.84 23.70
CA GLY A 154 12.24 -23.44 24.53
C GLY A 154 10.83 -22.96 24.16
N ASP A 155 10.74 -21.84 23.44
CA ASP A 155 9.49 -21.15 23.13
C ASP A 155 9.16 -21.36 21.66
N GLU A 156 7.96 -21.86 21.39
CA GLU A 156 7.53 -22.21 20.03
C GLU A 156 6.46 -21.25 19.55
N TRP A 157 6.89 -20.13 18.97
CA TRP A 157 5.96 -19.19 18.35
C TRP A 157 6.58 -18.40 17.19
N THR A 158 5.72 -17.95 16.28
CA THR A 158 6.04 -17.00 15.21
C THR A 158 5.02 -15.86 15.21
N ALA A 159 5.46 -14.64 15.45
CA ALA A 159 4.65 -13.43 15.31
C ALA A 159 4.78 -12.88 13.89
N MET A 160 3.68 -12.36 13.35
CA MET A 160 3.64 -11.89 11.98
C MET A 160 2.99 -10.51 11.89
N GLN A 161 3.65 -9.66 11.11
CA GLN A 161 3.05 -8.47 10.52
C GLN A 161 2.62 -8.83 9.10
N ALA A 162 1.33 -9.08 8.90
CA ALA A 162 0.75 -9.37 7.59
C ALA A 162 0.02 -8.15 7.04
N HIS A 163 0.40 -7.65 5.87
CA HIS A 163 -0.27 -6.50 5.25
C HIS A 163 -0.43 -6.67 3.74
N ARG A 164 -1.41 -5.99 3.18
CA ARG A 164 -1.66 -5.95 1.74
C ARG A 164 -1.17 -4.62 1.24
N GLU A 165 -0.41 -4.65 0.18
CA GLU A 165 0.20 -3.47 -0.40
C GLU A 165 0.13 -3.48 -1.92
N HIS A 166 0.42 -2.32 -2.49
CA HIS A 166 0.52 -2.15 -3.94
C HIS A 166 1.65 -1.20 -4.29
N TRP A 167 2.19 -1.35 -5.49
CA TRP A 167 3.15 -0.40 -6.03
C TRP A 167 2.48 0.95 -6.37
N ASP A 168 2.95 2.03 -5.76
CA ASP A 168 2.51 3.38 -6.07
C ASP A 168 3.49 4.05 -7.04
N TRP A 169 3.08 4.20 -8.31
CA TRP A 169 3.90 4.80 -9.37
C TRP A 169 4.33 6.25 -9.12
N PHE A 170 3.65 7.02 -8.28
CA PHE A 170 4.04 8.39 -7.96
C PHE A 170 4.93 8.48 -6.72
N ARG A 171 4.94 7.44 -5.89
CA ARG A 171 5.86 7.32 -4.74
C ARG A 171 7.10 6.50 -5.06
N LEU A 172 7.03 5.65 -6.11
CA LEU A 172 8.05 4.65 -6.44
C LEU A 172 8.35 3.74 -5.25
N SER A 173 7.29 3.37 -4.52
CA SER A 173 7.35 2.49 -3.36
C SER A 173 6.06 1.71 -3.23
N HIS A 174 6.09 0.63 -2.45
CA HIS A 174 4.88 0.00 -1.96
C HIS A 174 4.15 0.93 -0.99
N THR A 175 2.82 0.93 -1.08
CA THR A 175 1.93 1.60 -0.15
C THR A 175 0.98 0.56 0.43
N VAL A 176 0.98 0.47 1.76
CA VAL A 176 0.08 -0.41 2.51
C VAL A 176 -1.35 0.05 2.34
N THR A 177 -2.22 -0.92 2.07
CA THR A 177 -3.65 -0.71 1.78
C THR A 177 -4.58 -1.45 2.71
N SER A 178 -4.12 -2.52 3.38
CA SER A 178 -4.88 -3.15 4.45
C SER A 178 -4.06 -4.16 5.24
N ALA A 179 -3.99 -4.04 6.56
CA ALA A 179 -3.51 -5.10 7.45
C ALA A 179 -4.60 -6.17 7.65
N GLU A 180 -5.85 -5.74 7.84
CA GLU A 180 -7.02 -6.61 8.02
C GLU A 180 -7.24 -7.63 6.88
N ASP A 181 -7.10 -7.21 5.62
CA ASP A 181 -7.30 -8.11 4.47
C ASP A 181 -6.25 -9.23 4.47
N SER A 182 -4.99 -8.89 4.76
CA SER A 182 -3.90 -9.87 4.82
C SER A 182 -4.00 -10.76 6.05
N GLN A 183 -4.40 -10.23 7.21
CA GLN A 183 -4.70 -11.04 8.38
C GLN A 183 -5.75 -12.11 8.05
N ARG A 184 -6.88 -11.70 7.44
CA ARG A 184 -7.94 -12.64 6.99
C ARG A 184 -7.44 -13.60 5.91
N TYR A 185 -6.51 -13.18 5.06
CA TYR A 185 -5.91 -14.04 4.04
C TYR A 185 -5.09 -15.16 4.69
N VAL A 186 -4.21 -14.80 5.63
CA VAL A 186 -3.42 -15.75 6.43
C VAL A 186 -4.33 -16.65 7.27
N GLU A 187 -5.34 -16.10 7.94
CA GLU A 187 -6.31 -16.89 8.71
C GLU A 187 -6.92 -18.04 7.88
N ARG A 188 -7.34 -17.75 6.64
CA ARG A 188 -7.88 -18.76 5.72
C ARG A 188 -6.87 -19.80 5.25
N GLU A 189 -5.57 -19.49 5.26
CA GLU A 189 -4.51 -20.43 4.91
C GLU A 189 -4.38 -21.56 5.94
N PHE A 190 -4.63 -21.25 7.20
CA PHE A 190 -4.53 -22.16 8.34
C PHE A 190 -5.87 -22.81 8.73
N MET A 191 -7.01 -22.21 8.35
CA MET A 191 -8.33 -22.83 8.52
C MET A 191 -8.45 -24.19 7.82
N ASP A 192 -9.15 -25.12 8.48
CA ASP A 192 -9.46 -26.47 8.00
C ASP A 192 -8.21 -27.32 7.67
N ARG A 193 -7.06 -27.04 8.30
CA ARG A 193 -5.83 -27.83 8.17
C ARG A 193 -5.73 -28.87 9.28
N ARG A 194 -5.35 -30.09 8.92
CA ARG A 194 -5.25 -31.22 9.87
C ARG A 194 -4.23 -31.03 11.00
N TYR A 195 -3.21 -30.21 10.78
CA TYR A 195 -2.13 -29.92 11.73
C TYR A 195 -2.36 -28.61 12.51
N VAL A 196 -3.51 -27.96 12.30
CA VAL A 196 -3.91 -26.76 13.06
C VAL A 196 -4.95 -27.21 14.07
N SER A 197 -4.67 -26.95 15.35
CA SER A 197 -5.54 -27.29 16.47
C SER A 197 -6.73 -26.33 16.53
N SER A 198 -6.44 -25.03 16.43
CA SER A 198 -7.41 -23.96 16.51
C SER A 198 -6.93 -22.70 15.78
N VAL A 199 -7.90 -21.90 15.36
CA VAL A 199 -7.70 -20.54 14.87
C VAL A 199 -8.69 -19.67 15.63
N SER A 200 -8.19 -18.76 16.45
CA SER A 200 -8.98 -17.84 17.28
C SER A 200 -8.58 -16.40 17.01
N ARG A 201 -9.36 -15.45 17.55
CA ARG A 201 -9.02 -14.04 17.54
C ARG A 201 -9.14 -13.48 18.94
N ASP A 202 -8.08 -12.82 19.37
CA ASP A 202 -8.00 -12.18 20.68
C ASP A 202 -7.81 -10.67 20.51
N HIS A 203 -8.50 -9.90 21.35
CA HIS A 203 -8.42 -8.44 21.30
C HIS A 203 -7.27 -7.95 22.17
N LEU A 204 -6.18 -7.53 21.52
CA LEU A 204 -4.96 -7.03 22.18
C LEU A 204 -4.93 -5.50 22.30
N GLY A 205 -5.93 -4.80 21.74
CA GLY A 205 -5.98 -3.34 21.80
C GLY A 205 -4.90 -2.65 20.95
N ASN A 206 -4.30 -3.38 20.00
CA ASN A 206 -3.28 -2.88 19.09
C ASN A 206 -3.86 -2.26 17.79
N GLY A 207 -5.06 -1.69 17.87
CA GLY A 207 -5.75 -1.05 16.76
C GLY A 207 -5.16 0.31 16.34
N ARG A 208 -4.03 0.72 16.93
CA ARG A 208 -3.35 1.97 16.59
C ARG A 208 -2.44 1.73 15.39
N GLY A 209 -3.01 1.77 14.19
CA GLY A 209 -2.31 1.61 12.93
C GLY A 209 -3.28 1.60 11.75
N PHE A 210 -2.73 1.64 10.54
CA PHE A 210 -3.52 1.68 9.32
C PHE A 210 -4.48 0.47 9.25
N ASP A 211 -5.77 0.76 9.35
CA ASP A 211 -6.91 -0.17 9.33
C ASP A 211 -6.82 -1.41 10.25
N SER A 212 -6.04 -1.34 11.33
CA SER A 212 -6.03 -2.36 12.40
C SER A 212 -7.23 -2.19 13.33
N ASP A 213 -7.95 -3.27 13.61
CA ASP A 213 -9.12 -3.28 14.51
C ASP A 213 -8.78 -3.66 15.96
N GLY A 214 -7.49 -3.92 16.24
CA GLY A 214 -6.99 -4.32 17.55
C GLY A 214 -7.16 -5.80 17.88
N TRP A 215 -7.62 -6.61 16.92
CA TRP A 215 -7.70 -8.06 17.03
C TRP A 215 -6.50 -8.73 16.39
N VAL A 216 -5.96 -9.73 17.06
CA VAL A 216 -4.88 -10.57 16.55
C VAL A 216 -5.40 -11.98 16.35
N THR A 217 -5.03 -12.60 15.23
CA THR A 217 -5.38 -14.00 14.94
C THR A 217 -4.33 -14.88 15.60
N ILE A 218 -4.76 -15.83 16.43
CA ILE A 218 -3.89 -16.81 17.07
C ILE A 218 -4.15 -18.16 16.39
N ILE A 219 -3.09 -18.79 15.92
CA ILE A 219 -3.12 -20.09 15.26
C ILE A 219 -2.30 -21.03 16.12
N ASP A 220 -2.90 -22.12 16.58
CA ASP A 220 -2.22 -23.11 17.41
C ASP A 220 -1.98 -24.37 16.55
N LEU A 221 -0.73 -24.82 16.47
CA LEU A 221 -0.32 -26.00 15.72
C LEU A 221 -0.35 -27.24 16.62
N ASN A 222 -0.92 -28.35 16.14
CA ASN A 222 -0.92 -29.61 16.89
C ASN A 222 0.51 -30.16 17.03
N THR A 223 0.97 -30.42 18.26
CA THR A 223 2.27 -31.06 18.57
C THR A 223 2.24 -32.59 18.63
N ASP A 224 1.09 -33.24 18.44
CA ASP A 224 1.00 -34.71 18.47
C ASP A 224 1.11 -35.34 17.06
N ASP A 225 2.29 -35.92 16.78
CA ASP A 225 2.48 -37.01 15.80
C ASP A 225 1.76 -38.27 16.31
N GLY A 226 0.43 -38.30 16.14
CA GLY A 226 -0.44 -39.42 16.51
C GLY A 226 -1.33 -39.83 15.35
N ASP A 227 -0.87 -40.83 14.59
CA ASP A 227 -1.66 -41.54 13.58
C ASP A 227 -2.94 -42.12 14.20
N GLU A 228 -4.11 -41.66 13.75
CA GLU A 228 -5.33 -42.45 13.44
C GLU A 228 -6.51 -41.49 13.15
N GLY A 229 -6.82 -41.28 11.86
CA GLY A 229 -8.00 -40.51 11.45
C GLY A 229 -8.12 -40.36 9.94
N GLY A 230 -8.73 -41.34 9.28
CA GLY A 230 -8.94 -41.35 7.82
C GLY A 230 -9.74 -40.13 7.31
N PRO A 231 -9.55 -39.73 6.04
CA PRO A 231 -10.12 -38.50 5.52
C PRO A 231 -11.64 -38.63 5.28
N PRO A 232 -12.44 -37.59 5.53
CA PRO A 232 -13.76 -37.52 4.92
C PRO A 232 -13.60 -37.26 3.42
N VAL A 233 -14.04 -38.24 2.63
CA VAL A 233 -14.27 -38.13 1.19
C VAL A 233 -15.37 -37.09 0.95
N HIS A 234 -15.03 -35.96 0.33
CA HIS A 234 -16.01 -35.12 -0.34
C HIS A 234 -15.87 -35.23 -1.85
N LEU A 235 -16.94 -35.76 -2.45
CA LEU A 235 -17.15 -35.94 -3.87
C LEU A 235 -16.94 -34.64 -4.65
N ALA A 236 -16.28 -34.80 -5.80
CA ALA A 236 -16.33 -33.88 -6.91
C ALA A 236 -17.77 -33.52 -7.30
N LEU A 237 -18.01 -32.23 -7.55
CA LEU A 237 -19.03 -31.82 -8.51
C LEU A 237 -18.36 -31.03 -9.63
N ILE A 238 -18.26 -31.69 -10.77
CA ILE A 238 -18.05 -31.09 -12.07
C ILE A 238 -19.27 -30.19 -12.36
N GLY A 239 -19.02 -28.90 -12.56
CA GLY A 239 -20.01 -27.90 -12.99
C GLY A 239 -19.44 -27.05 -14.11
N LEU A 240 -19.66 -27.53 -15.33
CA LEU A 240 -19.60 -26.88 -16.66
C LEU A 240 -19.32 -25.37 -16.74
N LEU A 241 -18.38 -25.04 -17.63
CA LEU A 241 -18.32 -23.77 -18.37
C LEU A 241 -19.69 -23.34 -18.89
N SER A 242 -20.03 -22.07 -18.69
CA SER A 242 -20.87 -21.29 -19.59
C SER A 242 -20.45 -19.83 -19.51
N GLY A 243 -19.78 -19.35 -20.55
CA GLY A 243 -19.65 -17.92 -20.80
C GLY A 243 -21.01 -17.32 -21.14
N ALA A 244 -21.27 -16.12 -20.66
CA ALA A 244 -22.07 -15.12 -21.35
C ALA A 244 -21.89 -13.75 -20.68
N MET A 245 -21.38 -12.82 -21.49
CA MET A 245 -21.57 -11.37 -21.46
C MET A 245 -22.49 -10.79 -20.38
N LEU A 246 -21.95 -9.85 -19.59
CA LEU A 246 -22.70 -8.67 -19.15
C LEU A 246 -22.30 -7.49 -20.04
N VAL A 247 -22.72 -7.57 -21.31
CA VAL A 247 -23.07 -6.38 -22.07
C VAL A 247 -24.47 -6.01 -21.58
N GLY A 248 -24.56 -4.96 -20.77
CA GLY A 248 -25.83 -4.31 -20.49
C GLY A 248 -26.42 -3.79 -21.79
N HIS A 249 -27.37 -4.54 -22.35
CA HIS A 249 -28.17 -4.10 -23.48
C HIS A 249 -29.17 -3.06 -22.95
N VAL A 250 -28.77 -1.79 -22.93
CA VAL A 250 -29.74 -0.69 -22.93
C VAL A 250 -30.35 -0.66 -24.32
N THR A 251 -31.41 -1.43 -24.53
CA THR A 251 -32.34 -1.17 -25.62
C THR A 251 -33.19 0.03 -25.25
N SER A 252 -32.69 1.22 -25.54
CA SER A 252 -33.53 2.28 -26.05
C SER A 252 -33.13 2.54 -27.50
N ARG A 253 -34.00 2.08 -28.41
CA ARG A 253 -34.01 2.52 -29.79
C ARG A 253 -34.42 3.99 -29.81
N THR A 254 -33.43 4.88 -29.77
CA THR A 254 -33.44 6.18 -30.43
C THR A 254 -31.99 6.58 -30.65
N ALA A 255 -31.45 6.26 -31.82
CA ALA A 255 -30.25 6.93 -32.29
C ALA A 255 -30.60 8.39 -32.61
N PRO A 256 -29.86 9.36 -32.07
CA PRO A 256 -29.38 10.45 -32.88
C PRO A 256 -27.92 10.14 -33.17
N ARG A 257 -27.63 9.52 -34.33
CA ARG A 257 -26.31 9.71 -34.97
C ARG A 257 -26.21 11.12 -35.54
N ALA A 258 -26.46 12.11 -34.69
CA ALA A 258 -26.39 13.53 -35.00
C ALA A 258 -25.43 14.17 -33.99
N LEU A 259 -24.20 14.41 -34.45
CA LEU A 259 -23.28 15.39 -33.92
C LEU A 259 -22.96 15.27 -32.41
N VAL A 260 -22.21 14.23 -32.02
CA VAL A 260 -21.19 14.49 -30.98
C VAL A 260 -20.31 15.58 -31.57
N SER A 261 -20.43 16.80 -31.06
CA SER A 261 -19.65 17.92 -31.56
C SER A 261 -18.19 17.50 -31.59
N ALA A 262 -17.43 17.93 -32.61
CA ALA A 262 -16.02 17.55 -32.73
C ALA A 262 -15.26 17.77 -31.40
N ARG A 263 -15.64 18.81 -30.65
CA ARG A 263 -15.19 19.10 -29.29
C ARG A 263 -15.35 17.95 -28.30
N VAL A 264 -16.55 17.38 -28.16
CA VAL A 264 -16.80 16.27 -27.21
C VAL A 264 -15.97 15.04 -27.59
N ARG A 265 -15.81 14.75 -28.89
CA ARG A 265 -14.91 13.68 -29.35
C ARG A 265 -13.47 13.92 -28.90
N HIS A 266 -12.93 15.12 -29.08
CA HIS A 266 -11.56 15.42 -28.64
C HIS A 266 -11.41 15.36 -27.11
N ALA A 267 -12.44 15.74 -26.34
CA ALA A 267 -12.43 15.61 -24.90
C ALA A 267 -12.34 14.14 -24.46
N PHE A 268 -13.11 13.25 -25.11
CA PHE A 268 -13.01 11.80 -24.88
C PHE A 268 -11.67 11.22 -25.34
N VAL A 269 -11.08 11.74 -26.42
CA VAL A 269 -9.73 11.33 -26.85
C VAL A 269 -8.69 11.71 -25.79
N LEU A 270 -8.73 12.95 -25.28
CA LEU A 270 -7.83 13.37 -24.20
C LEU A 270 -7.99 12.49 -22.96
N ALA A 271 -9.21 12.36 -22.44
CA ALA A 271 -9.48 11.56 -21.26
C ALA A 271 -9.09 10.08 -21.47
N GLY A 272 -9.48 9.50 -22.60
CA GLY A 272 -9.17 8.12 -22.97
C GLY A 272 -7.67 7.86 -23.13
N THR A 273 -6.91 8.81 -23.67
CA THR A 273 -5.45 8.70 -23.74
C THR A 273 -4.81 8.71 -22.35
N LEU A 274 -5.26 9.57 -21.43
CA LEU A 274 -4.71 9.60 -20.07
C LEU A 274 -5.00 8.31 -19.31
N ILE A 275 -6.23 7.79 -19.43
CA ILE A 275 -6.63 6.49 -18.88
C ILE A 275 -5.78 5.37 -19.50
N GLY A 276 -5.72 5.32 -20.82
CA GLY A 276 -5.00 4.30 -21.55
C GLY A 276 -3.50 4.30 -21.24
N LEU A 277 -2.86 5.47 -21.17
CA LEU A 277 -1.44 5.59 -20.87
C LEU A 277 -1.13 5.13 -19.43
N TYR A 278 -1.93 5.58 -18.45
CA TYR A 278 -1.70 5.21 -17.05
C TYR A 278 -1.88 3.70 -16.83
N LEU A 279 -2.99 3.14 -17.32
CA LEU A 279 -3.26 1.71 -17.20
C LEU A 279 -2.28 0.87 -18.05
N PHE A 280 -1.83 1.37 -19.19
CA PHE A 280 -0.77 0.72 -19.96
C PHE A 280 0.52 0.60 -19.16
N VAL A 281 0.90 1.65 -18.41
CA VAL A 281 2.08 1.57 -17.55
C VAL A 281 1.91 0.51 -16.48
N ARG A 282 0.77 0.50 -15.77
CA ARG A 282 0.45 -0.52 -14.75
C ARG A 282 0.49 -1.93 -15.33
N PHE A 283 -0.41 -2.24 -16.25
CA PHE A 283 -0.58 -3.60 -16.76
C PHE A 283 0.58 -4.04 -17.64
N GLY A 284 1.23 -3.11 -18.35
CA GLY A 284 2.43 -3.39 -19.13
C GLY A 284 3.59 -3.79 -18.25
N ALA A 285 3.82 -3.09 -17.14
CA ALA A 285 4.88 -3.42 -16.19
C ALA A 285 4.65 -4.78 -15.52
N ILE A 286 3.43 -5.04 -15.02
CA ILE A 286 3.05 -6.35 -14.45
C ILE A 286 3.21 -7.47 -15.48
N ALA A 287 2.80 -7.22 -16.74
CA ALA A 287 2.92 -8.19 -17.81
C ALA A 287 4.38 -8.49 -18.21
N VAL A 288 5.29 -7.54 -18.01
CA VAL A 288 6.73 -7.71 -18.23
C VAL A 288 7.35 -8.47 -17.06
N GLU A 289 7.03 -8.07 -15.82
CA GLU A 289 7.43 -8.76 -14.59
C GLU A 289 7.05 -10.26 -14.66
N ALA A 290 5.78 -10.56 -14.94
CA ALA A 290 5.29 -11.94 -15.01
C ALA A 290 5.94 -12.80 -16.13
N ARG A 291 6.52 -12.16 -17.16
CA ARG A 291 7.19 -12.87 -18.28
C ARG A 291 8.69 -12.99 -18.10
N LEU A 292 9.29 -12.07 -17.34
CA LEU A 292 10.73 -11.92 -17.16
C LEU A 292 11.05 -12.01 -15.66
N GLY A 293 10.57 -13.06 -15.00
CA GLY A 293 10.62 -13.19 -13.53
C GLY A 293 12.02 -13.12 -12.90
N ASP A 294 13.08 -13.32 -13.68
CA ASP A 294 14.46 -13.20 -13.21
C ASP A 294 14.98 -11.75 -13.20
N LEU A 295 14.26 -10.79 -13.80
CA LEU A 295 14.65 -9.38 -13.79
C LEU A 295 14.17 -8.69 -12.52
N ASP A 296 15.08 -7.96 -11.87
CA ASP A 296 14.72 -7.06 -10.77
C ASP A 296 13.61 -6.09 -11.24
N PRO A 297 12.43 -6.13 -10.60
CA PRO A 297 11.29 -5.28 -10.96
C PRO A 297 11.57 -3.78 -10.95
N ARG A 298 12.59 -3.33 -10.21
CA ARG A 298 13.02 -1.92 -10.17
C ARG A 298 13.50 -1.42 -11.54
N PHE A 299 14.11 -2.28 -12.36
CA PHE A 299 14.48 -1.92 -13.74
C PHE A 299 13.26 -1.76 -14.63
N VAL A 300 12.25 -2.61 -14.46
CA VAL A 300 10.97 -2.49 -15.17
C VAL A 300 10.27 -1.20 -14.76
N ALA A 301 10.20 -0.90 -13.47
CA ALA A 301 9.67 0.38 -12.97
C ALA A 301 10.42 1.58 -13.57
N GLY A 302 11.75 1.54 -13.56
CA GLY A 302 12.60 2.59 -14.13
C GLY A 302 12.38 2.82 -15.63
N ALA A 303 12.09 1.76 -16.40
CA ALA A 303 11.81 1.85 -17.83
C ALA A 303 10.42 2.44 -18.13
N PHE A 304 9.41 2.10 -17.32
CA PHE A 304 8.04 2.55 -17.53
C PHE A 304 7.75 3.93 -16.91
N TYR A 305 8.44 4.32 -15.84
CA TYR A 305 8.19 5.57 -15.14
C TYR A 305 8.28 6.84 -16.01
N PRO A 306 9.23 6.98 -16.96
CA PRO A 306 9.27 8.12 -17.89
C PRO A 306 7.99 8.29 -18.72
N LEU A 307 7.28 7.21 -19.03
CA LEU A 307 6.00 7.27 -19.75
C LEU A 307 4.93 7.99 -18.91
N LEU A 308 4.96 7.86 -17.59
CA LEU A 308 4.08 8.62 -16.71
C LEU A 308 4.54 10.07 -16.60
N VAL A 309 5.80 10.27 -16.20
CA VAL A 309 6.37 11.60 -15.90
C VAL A 309 6.29 12.55 -17.08
N VAL A 310 6.63 12.07 -18.27
CA VAL A 310 6.67 12.86 -19.50
C VAL A 310 5.43 12.63 -20.35
N GLY A 311 4.99 11.38 -20.48
CA GLY A 311 3.90 11.04 -21.38
C GLY A 311 2.56 11.63 -20.96
N LEU A 312 2.23 11.68 -19.66
CA LEU A 312 0.96 12.28 -19.20
C LEU A 312 0.87 13.78 -19.53
N PRO A 313 1.85 14.65 -19.16
CA PRO A 313 1.85 16.05 -19.58
C PRO A 313 1.88 16.24 -21.10
N VAL A 314 2.68 15.47 -21.83
CA VAL A 314 2.81 15.60 -23.29
C VAL A 314 1.50 15.24 -23.99
N CYS A 315 0.88 14.13 -23.61
CA CYS A 315 -0.43 13.74 -24.15
C CYS A 315 -1.49 14.79 -23.81
N THR A 316 -1.49 15.26 -22.56
CA THR A 316 -2.41 16.32 -22.12
C THR A 316 -2.28 17.56 -22.98
N TYR A 317 -1.04 18.04 -23.16
CA TYR A 317 -0.74 19.21 -23.97
C TYR A 317 -1.14 19.03 -25.44
N TYR A 318 -0.88 17.85 -26.02
CA TYR A 318 -1.16 17.61 -27.45
C TYR A 318 -2.66 17.46 -27.73
N PHE A 319 -3.37 16.66 -26.92
CA PHE A 319 -4.78 16.32 -27.16
C PHE A 319 -5.75 17.39 -26.66
N ALA A 320 -5.32 18.33 -25.81
CA ALA A 320 -6.14 19.47 -25.37
C ALA A 320 -6.23 20.61 -26.41
N ARG A 321 -5.33 20.64 -27.41
CA ARG A 321 -5.25 21.71 -28.44
C ARG A 321 -6.54 22.13 -29.15
N PRO A 322 -7.49 21.23 -29.46
CA PRO A 322 -8.73 21.60 -30.15
C PRO A 322 -9.87 21.98 -29.19
N LEU A 323 -9.66 21.96 -27.87
CA LEU A 323 -10.69 22.20 -26.86
C LEU A 323 -10.73 23.68 -26.43
N ASP A 324 -11.86 24.11 -25.87
CA ASP A 324 -11.94 25.33 -25.07
C ASP A 324 -11.43 25.10 -23.64
N ARG A 325 -11.15 26.19 -22.90
CA ARG A 325 -10.58 26.16 -21.55
C ARG A 325 -11.33 25.22 -20.59
N PRO A 326 -12.64 25.38 -20.32
CA PRO A 326 -13.32 24.54 -19.33
C PRO A 326 -13.40 23.08 -19.77
N THR A 327 -13.60 22.81 -21.07
CA THR A 327 -13.64 21.43 -21.59
C THR A 327 -12.26 20.77 -21.49
N ALA A 328 -11.18 21.51 -21.77
CA ALA A 328 -9.81 21.01 -21.65
C ALA A 328 -9.47 20.68 -20.20
N PHE A 329 -9.78 21.58 -19.26
CA PHE A 329 -9.58 21.36 -17.83
C PHE A 329 -10.32 20.10 -17.37
N ALA A 330 -11.62 20.01 -17.67
CA ALA A 330 -12.46 18.90 -17.25
C ALA A 330 -11.96 17.57 -17.83
N ALA A 331 -11.67 17.52 -19.13
CA ALA A 331 -11.19 16.30 -19.78
C ALA A 331 -9.82 15.84 -19.24
N GLY A 332 -8.90 16.77 -18.97
CA GLY A 332 -7.59 16.46 -18.38
C GLY A 332 -7.71 15.96 -16.93
N SER A 333 -8.35 16.75 -16.06
CA SER A 333 -8.46 16.45 -14.63
C SER A 333 -9.33 15.22 -14.36
N VAL A 334 -10.53 15.16 -14.95
CA VAL A 334 -11.47 14.04 -14.73
C VAL A 334 -10.98 12.78 -15.41
N GLY A 335 -10.38 12.89 -16.60
CA GLY A 335 -9.79 11.75 -17.31
C GLY A 335 -8.69 11.08 -16.47
N PHE A 336 -7.77 11.87 -15.91
CA PHE A 336 -6.75 11.35 -15.01
C PHE A 336 -7.33 10.81 -13.69
N ALA A 337 -8.25 11.53 -13.05
CA ALA A 337 -8.90 11.04 -11.83
C ALA A 337 -9.62 9.70 -12.05
N THR A 338 -10.23 9.52 -13.23
CA THR A 338 -10.85 8.25 -13.65
C THR A 338 -9.79 7.16 -13.82
N ALA A 339 -8.63 7.48 -14.40
CA ALA A 339 -7.52 6.54 -14.53
C ALA A 339 -7.07 6.00 -13.17
N ILE A 340 -6.91 6.89 -12.18
CA ILE A 340 -6.55 6.53 -10.80
C ILE A 340 -7.63 5.67 -10.14
N LEU A 341 -8.91 6.02 -10.32
CA LEU A 341 -10.01 5.23 -9.76
C LEU A 341 -10.07 3.82 -10.34
N LEU A 342 -9.89 3.69 -11.66
CA LEU A 342 -9.83 2.39 -12.34
C LEU A 342 -8.65 1.54 -11.86
N ASP A 343 -7.49 2.17 -11.68
CA ASP A 343 -6.29 1.50 -11.18
C ASP A 343 -6.47 1.00 -9.75
N TYR A 344 -6.95 1.85 -8.85
CA TYR A 344 -7.25 1.46 -7.47
C TYR A 344 -8.33 0.38 -7.39
N THR A 345 -9.33 0.43 -8.26
CA THR A 345 -10.33 -0.64 -8.37
C THR A 345 -9.68 -1.95 -8.81
N ALA A 346 -8.78 -1.91 -9.79
CA ALA A 346 -8.07 -3.09 -10.29
C ALA A 346 -7.13 -3.69 -9.22
N LEU A 347 -6.50 -2.84 -8.41
CA LEU A 347 -5.64 -3.24 -7.29
C LEU A 347 -6.41 -3.63 -6.02
N GLY A 348 -7.75 -3.47 -6.01
CA GLY A 348 -8.59 -3.75 -4.84
C GLY A 348 -8.38 -2.78 -3.68
N VAL A 349 -7.92 -1.57 -3.93
CA VAL A 349 -7.72 -0.53 -2.90
C VAL A 349 -9.06 0.06 -2.50
N THR A 350 -9.48 -0.21 -1.27
CA THR A 350 -10.76 0.26 -0.70
C THR A 350 -10.60 1.47 0.22
N ARG A 351 -9.40 1.67 0.77
CA ARG A 351 -9.05 2.73 1.73
C ARG A 351 -7.82 3.47 1.24
N LEU A 352 -7.85 4.80 1.31
CA LEU A 352 -6.73 5.65 0.90
C LEU A 352 -6.40 6.65 2.02
N PRO A 353 -5.11 6.79 2.41
CA PRO A 353 -4.69 7.88 3.26
C PRO A 353 -5.08 9.23 2.65
N VAL A 354 -5.49 10.18 3.49
CA VAL A 354 -5.87 11.54 3.05
C VAL A 354 -4.75 12.21 2.27
N THR A 355 -3.49 11.99 2.68
CA THR A 355 -2.30 12.51 2.00
C THR A 355 -2.16 11.99 0.56
N VAL A 356 -2.46 10.71 0.32
CA VAL A 356 -2.50 10.12 -1.03
C VAL A 356 -3.62 10.74 -1.83
N PHE A 357 -4.82 10.87 -1.26
CA PHE A 357 -5.95 11.48 -1.93
C PHE A 357 -5.66 12.93 -2.38
N VAL A 358 -5.14 13.76 -1.47
CA VAL A 358 -4.75 15.16 -1.76
C VAL A 358 -3.69 15.22 -2.86
N HIS A 359 -2.71 14.31 -2.82
CA HIS A 359 -1.68 14.22 -3.85
C HIS A 359 -2.29 13.90 -5.23
N ARG A 360 -3.15 12.89 -5.32
CA ARG A 360 -3.82 12.50 -6.60
C ARG A 360 -4.72 13.60 -7.13
N PHE A 361 -5.45 14.26 -6.25
CA PHE A 361 -6.27 15.41 -6.60
C PHE A 361 -5.42 16.57 -7.15
N SER A 362 -4.30 16.87 -6.50
CA SER A 362 -3.36 17.91 -6.95
C SER A 362 -2.75 17.57 -8.31
N THR A 363 -2.41 16.30 -8.53
CA THR A 363 -1.87 15.79 -9.81
C THR A 363 -2.90 15.93 -10.94
N ALA A 364 -4.18 15.62 -10.66
CA ALA A 364 -5.27 15.83 -11.61
C ALA A 364 -5.41 17.32 -11.98
N ILE A 365 -5.37 18.22 -10.99
CA ILE A 365 -5.42 19.67 -11.20
C ILE A 365 -4.24 20.16 -12.05
N ALA A 366 -3.03 19.67 -11.80
CA ALA A 366 -1.85 20.02 -12.57
C ALA A 366 -2.05 19.71 -14.07
N LEU A 367 -2.54 18.51 -14.40
CA LEU A 367 -2.89 18.14 -15.77
C LEU A 367 -4.02 18.99 -16.33
N GLY A 368 -5.04 19.33 -15.52
CA GLY A 368 -6.08 20.28 -15.91
C GLY A 368 -5.52 21.64 -16.35
N PHE A 369 -4.56 22.20 -15.61
CA PHE A 369 -3.91 23.47 -15.97
C PHE A 369 -3.06 23.35 -17.24
N ILE A 370 -2.33 22.23 -17.42
CA ILE A 370 -1.61 21.96 -18.67
C ILE A 370 -2.58 21.91 -19.84
N ALA A 371 -3.74 21.27 -19.68
CA ALA A 371 -4.77 21.17 -20.70
C ALA A 371 -5.35 22.55 -21.06
N VAL A 372 -5.69 23.38 -20.07
CA VAL A 372 -6.18 24.76 -20.27
C VAL A 372 -5.16 25.58 -21.06
N GLY A 373 -3.91 25.56 -20.62
CA GLY A 373 -2.85 26.32 -21.26
C GLY A 373 -2.53 25.86 -22.70
N ALA A 374 -2.86 24.61 -23.03
CA ALA A 374 -2.70 24.07 -24.37
C ALA A 374 -3.93 24.28 -25.27
N SER A 375 -5.07 24.67 -24.68
CA SER A 375 -6.37 24.76 -25.34
C SER A 375 -6.38 25.74 -26.52
N HIS A 376 -7.33 25.56 -27.43
CA HIS A 376 -7.46 26.39 -28.63
C HIS A 376 -7.67 27.86 -28.29
N ALA A 377 -8.53 28.11 -27.29
CA ALA A 377 -8.88 29.46 -26.84
C ALA A 377 -7.63 30.20 -26.33
N GLU A 378 -6.83 29.56 -25.49
CA GLU A 378 -5.61 30.16 -24.92
C GLU A 378 -4.53 30.43 -25.97
N ARG A 379 -4.44 29.57 -26.99
CA ARG A 379 -3.44 29.72 -28.05
C ARG A 379 -3.76 30.83 -29.05
N ILE A 380 -5.03 31.17 -29.23
CA ILE A 380 -5.48 32.20 -30.18
C ILE A 380 -5.64 33.56 -29.50
N ASP A 381 -6.19 33.55 -28.29
CA ASP A 381 -6.42 34.76 -27.49
C ASP A 381 -5.84 34.55 -26.09
N PRO A 382 -4.50 34.67 -25.95
CA PRO A 382 -3.85 34.58 -24.66
C PRO A 382 -4.19 35.84 -23.87
N GLU A 383 -5.14 35.71 -22.96
CA GLU A 383 -5.10 36.51 -21.74
C GLU A 383 -3.76 36.13 -21.05
N ASP A 384 -3.05 37.05 -20.40
CA ASP A 384 -1.63 36.96 -19.95
C ASP A 384 -1.26 35.82 -18.94
N HIS A 385 -1.99 34.71 -18.94
CA HIS A 385 -1.97 33.67 -17.94
C HIS A 385 -1.05 32.51 -18.36
N GLY A 386 0.08 32.38 -17.67
CA GLY A 386 1.02 31.27 -17.85
C GLY A 386 0.52 29.90 -17.39
N PHE A 387 -0.69 29.46 -17.78
CA PHE A 387 -1.33 28.24 -17.28
C PHE A 387 -0.51 26.96 -17.54
N VAL A 388 0.16 26.83 -18.69
CA VAL A 388 1.06 25.69 -18.95
C VAL A 388 2.22 25.67 -17.96
N ARG A 389 2.81 26.84 -17.66
CA ARG A 389 3.90 26.95 -16.69
C ARG A 389 3.41 26.60 -15.29
N MET A 390 2.24 27.11 -14.90
CA MET A 390 1.60 26.78 -13.62
C MET A 390 1.36 25.27 -13.50
N GLY A 391 0.73 24.66 -14.52
CA GLY A 391 0.47 23.23 -14.53
C GLY A 391 1.74 22.38 -14.52
N ALA A 392 2.80 22.78 -15.25
CA ALA A 392 4.10 22.11 -15.25
C ALA A 392 4.83 22.24 -13.90
N LEU A 393 4.75 23.40 -13.24
CA LEU A 393 5.30 23.60 -11.90
C LEU A 393 4.55 22.74 -10.88
N LEU A 394 3.21 22.76 -10.90
CA LEU A 394 2.39 21.90 -10.04
C LEU A 394 2.70 20.41 -10.28
N TRP A 395 2.85 20.00 -11.54
CA TRP A 395 3.24 18.64 -11.90
C TRP A 395 4.60 18.27 -11.30
N GLY A 396 5.61 19.14 -11.47
CA GLY A 396 6.93 18.94 -10.87
C GLY A 396 6.87 18.81 -9.36
N VAL A 397 6.11 19.69 -8.68
CA VAL A 397 5.90 19.61 -7.22
C VAL A 397 5.25 18.29 -6.83
N THR A 398 4.20 17.85 -7.55
CA THR A 398 3.53 16.58 -7.26
C THR A 398 4.44 15.37 -7.51
N LEU A 399 5.41 15.45 -8.42
CA LEU A 399 6.39 14.37 -8.61
C LEU A 399 7.48 14.38 -7.52
N LEU A 400 7.94 15.56 -7.09
CA LEU A 400 9.06 15.67 -6.17
C LEU A 400 8.67 15.46 -4.71
N VAL A 401 7.54 16.02 -4.26
CA VAL A 401 7.14 15.96 -2.83
C VAL A 401 7.06 14.54 -2.28
N PRO A 402 6.48 13.55 -2.99
CA PRO A 402 6.48 12.17 -2.50
C PRO A 402 7.89 11.60 -2.40
N LEU A 403 8.78 11.90 -3.36
CA LEU A 403 10.15 11.40 -3.38
C LEU A 403 11.02 12.00 -2.27
N LEU A 404 10.75 13.25 -1.88
CA LEU A 404 11.43 13.90 -0.76
C LEU A 404 11.07 13.32 0.61
N ARG A 405 10.03 12.49 0.73
CA ARG A 405 9.75 11.76 1.98
C ARG A 405 10.70 10.59 2.23
N PHE A 406 11.54 10.26 1.24
CA PHE A 406 12.52 9.18 1.29
C PHE A 406 13.97 9.69 1.40
N LEU A 407 14.17 11.01 1.50
CA LEU A 407 15.44 11.69 1.79
C LEU A 407 15.35 12.34 3.16
#